data_AF-A0A952V8F4-F1
#
_entry.id   AF-A0A952V8F4-F1
#
_cell.length_a   1.000
_cell.length_b   1.000
_cell.length_c   1.000
_cell.angle_alpha   90.00
_cell.angle_beta   90.00
_cell.angle_gamma   90.00
#
_symmetry.space_group_name_H-M   'P 1'
#
loop_
_entity.id
_entity.type
_entity.pdbx_description
1 polymer ?
#
loop_
_entity_poly.entity_id
_entity_poly.type
_entity_poly.pdbx_seq_one_letter_code
_entity_poly.pdbx_strand_id
1 'polypeptide(L)'
;MGEVQQFFEFYAMGASASVLFAVLFFGTFVSEDAACILAGTLVASGAASFPLTLSACFLGIFVGDVGLYWLGRGFGPKLFETKLFGRFVSKGTLAKASGWLQKRGAAAIFLSRFVTGFRLPTYVLAGALKVSFPRFAFFFLVAAAIWTPILVGSVAFAQSMLFSSNALIGLVALFFAIRIIHKYSSWRNRRLLVGRIRRLTNWEFWPLWIFYAPVVVYVFWLGLRFRRPTAFASANPAIPAGGFKGESKNDIYRLLAANEEAAGHLLRHFVVSAELSSSDRLFAAEGLISAAGLNFPVVVKPDSGERGADVAIMQNRRELEAALERAERPVIVQEFAAGVEASVFYFRFPDEERGHIFSITEKRFPEVIGDGHSTLEELILKDPRAVAMAEKYFERNAGELSRVLGPGESFRLIDIGTHSRGAVFLDGGHLLTPELEQRIDAICRGLEGFNFGRFDLRAESFEALEAGRFSIIELNGVTSESTNIYDPRYTLLDAYGILFRQWRIAFAVGLANIASGSEPVSAGELLRLAFGKRPAVEPRENAEQCA
;
A
#
# COMPACT_ATOMS: atom_id res chain seq x y z
N MET A 1 -16.63 45.01 -0.94
CA MET A 1 -16.54 45.48 0.47
C MET A 1 -17.85 46.04 1.00
N GLY A 2 -18.70 46.70 0.18
CA GLY A 2 -19.99 47.25 0.64
C GLY A 2 -21.05 46.23 1.11
N GLU A 3 -21.17 45.06 0.47
CA GLU A 3 -22.22 44.08 0.82
C GLU A 3 -21.98 43.37 2.17
N VAL A 4 -20.73 43.10 2.53
CA VAL A 4 -20.39 42.51 3.84
C VAL A 4 -20.61 43.54 4.95
N GLN A 5 -20.31 44.80 4.68
CA GLN A 5 -20.51 45.89 5.63
C GLN A 5 -21.99 46.21 5.84
N GLN A 6 -22.80 46.16 4.76
CA GLN A 6 -24.26 46.22 4.84
C GLN A 6 -24.88 45.00 5.55
N PHE A 7 -24.31 43.80 5.41
CA PHE A 7 -24.75 42.62 6.16
C PHE A 7 -24.52 42.78 7.67
N PHE A 8 -23.38 43.36 8.07
CA PHE A 8 -23.08 43.66 9.47
C PHE A 8 -23.89 44.85 10.03
N GLU A 9 -24.15 45.89 9.24
CA GLU A 9 -25.02 47.01 9.65
C GLU A 9 -26.51 46.60 9.77
N PHE A 10 -26.99 45.72 8.89
CA PHE A 10 -28.33 45.12 8.97
C PHE A 10 -28.50 44.24 10.22
N TYR A 11 -27.44 43.52 10.65
CA TYR A 11 -27.46 42.76 11.90
C TYR A 11 -27.34 43.65 13.14
N ALA A 12 -26.54 44.71 13.07
CA ALA A 12 -26.30 45.66 14.17
C ALA A 12 -27.55 46.50 14.53
N MET A 13 -28.50 46.67 13.59
CA MET A 13 -29.72 47.45 13.81
C MET A 13 -30.94 46.65 14.31
N GLY A 14 -30.87 45.31 14.51
CA GLY A 14 -32.08 44.56 14.87
C GLY A 14 -31.98 43.16 15.45
N ALA A 15 -30.80 42.53 15.55
CA ALA A 15 -30.71 41.25 16.24
C ALA A 15 -30.78 41.47 17.76
N SER A 16 -31.87 41.00 18.39
CA SER A 16 -31.95 41.03 19.86
C SER A 16 -30.79 40.22 20.47
N ALA A 17 -30.32 40.61 21.66
CA ALA A 17 -29.23 39.91 22.36
C ALA A 17 -29.44 38.38 22.42
N SER A 18 -30.71 37.94 22.46
CA SER A 18 -31.12 36.54 22.42
C SER A 18 -30.80 35.82 21.09
N VAL A 19 -30.98 36.49 19.95
CA VAL A 19 -30.65 35.92 18.63
C VAL A 19 -29.14 35.77 18.50
N LEU A 20 -28.38 36.80 18.90
CA LEU A 20 -26.92 36.73 18.88
C LEU A 20 -26.40 35.62 19.81
N PHE A 21 -26.96 35.52 21.01
CA PHE A 21 -26.63 34.45 21.94
C PHE A 21 -26.89 33.07 21.31
N ALA A 22 -28.05 32.87 20.69
CA ALA A 22 -28.40 31.61 20.04
C ALA A 22 -27.44 31.28 18.90
N VAL A 23 -27.07 32.25 18.05
CA VAL A 23 -26.13 32.04 16.95
C VAL A 23 -24.76 31.60 17.45
N LEU A 24 -24.22 32.27 18.48
CA LEU A 24 -22.93 31.91 19.06
C LEU A 24 -22.99 30.55 19.77
N PHE A 25 -24.06 30.29 20.52
CA PHE A 25 -24.29 29.03 21.22
C PHE A 25 -24.38 27.84 20.24
N PHE A 26 -25.20 27.95 19.19
CA PHE A 26 -25.34 26.87 18.21
C PHE A 26 -24.12 26.78 17.27
N GLY A 27 -23.46 27.91 17.02
CA GLY A 27 -22.21 27.96 16.25
C GLY A 27 -21.09 27.12 16.85
N THR A 28 -21.02 27.00 18.18
CA THR A 28 -19.98 26.20 18.85
C THR A 28 -20.09 24.71 18.53
N PHE A 29 -21.27 24.20 18.17
CA PHE A 29 -21.46 22.80 17.76
C PHE A 29 -20.87 22.51 16.38
N VAL A 30 -20.84 23.51 15.51
CA VAL A 30 -20.27 23.39 14.16
C VAL A 30 -18.76 23.59 14.23
N SER A 31 -18.33 24.69 14.85
CA SER A 31 -16.92 24.99 15.05
C SER A 31 -16.78 25.91 16.26
N GLU A 32 -16.38 25.32 17.38
CA GLU A 32 -16.06 26.05 18.61
C GLU A 32 -15.11 27.23 18.34
N ASP A 33 -14.01 26.99 17.62
CA ASP A 33 -12.97 27.99 17.42
C ASP A 33 -13.49 29.15 16.56
N ALA A 34 -14.28 28.85 15.52
CA ALA A 34 -14.88 29.88 14.68
C ALA A 34 -15.93 30.72 15.44
N ALA A 35 -16.72 30.09 16.31
CA ALA A 35 -17.70 30.79 17.13
C ALA A 35 -17.03 31.69 18.18
N CYS A 36 -15.94 31.24 18.82
CA CYS A 36 -15.14 32.06 19.73
C CYS A 36 -14.42 33.21 19.01
N ILE A 37 -13.95 32.99 17.79
CA ILE A 37 -13.37 34.06 16.96
C ILE A 37 -14.45 35.09 16.63
N LEU A 38 -15.61 34.67 16.14
CA LEU A 38 -16.73 35.56 15.84
C LEU A 38 -17.17 36.35 17.07
N ALA A 39 -17.27 35.69 18.23
CA ALA A 39 -17.55 36.35 19.51
C ALA A 39 -16.51 37.44 19.84
N GLY A 40 -15.21 37.13 19.74
CA GLY A 40 -14.14 38.11 19.95
C GLY A 40 -14.21 39.27 18.96
N THR A 41 -14.57 39.00 17.71
CA THR A 41 -14.76 40.00 16.64
C THR A 41 -15.92 40.94 16.89
N LEU A 42 -17.05 40.41 17.37
CA LEU A 42 -18.22 41.22 17.71
C LEU A 42 -17.97 42.08 18.95
N VAL A 43 -17.18 41.58 19.90
CA VAL A 43 -16.73 42.38 21.05
C VAL A 43 -15.78 43.50 20.61
N ALA A 44 -14.78 43.19 19.77
CA ALA A 44 -13.81 44.18 19.30
C ALA A 44 -14.43 45.29 18.44
N SER A 45 -15.46 44.98 17.68
CA SER A 45 -16.21 45.96 16.85
C SER A 45 -17.25 46.76 17.65
N GLY A 46 -17.45 46.47 18.93
CA GLY A 46 -18.48 47.09 19.76
C GLY A 46 -19.91 46.63 19.45
N ALA A 47 -20.09 45.65 18.55
CA ALA A 47 -21.39 45.11 18.15
C ALA A 47 -22.04 44.24 19.25
N ALA A 48 -21.27 43.73 20.21
CA ALA A 48 -21.78 42.90 21.29
C ALA A 48 -20.98 43.05 22.60
N SER A 49 -21.64 42.83 23.74
CA SER A 49 -20.96 42.85 25.04
C SER A 49 -20.13 41.58 25.28
N PHE A 50 -18.99 41.74 25.93
CA PHE A 50 -18.13 40.63 26.31
C PHE A 50 -18.83 39.59 27.22
N PRO A 51 -19.63 39.99 28.24
CA PRO A 51 -20.34 39.01 29.07
C PRO A 51 -21.36 38.16 28.29
N LEU A 52 -22.10 38.76 27.35
CA LEU A 52 -23.09 38.06 26.55
C LEU A 52 -22.45 37.02 25.61
N THR A 53 -21.41 37.43 24.90
CA THR A 53 -20.72 36.59 23.92
C THR A 53 -19.92 35.48 24.60
N LEU A 54 -19.25 35.78 25.71
CA LEU A 54 -18.52 34.81 26.52
C LEU A 54 -19.46 33.74 27.10
N SER A 55 -20.59 34.16 27.68
CA SER A 55 -21.57 33.21 28.25
C SER A 55 -22.20 32.33 27.18
N ALA A 56 -22.52 32.87 25.99
CA ALA A 56 -23.03 32.11 24.86
C ALA A 56 -22.04 31.02 24.41
N CYS A 57 -20.77 31.40 24.16
CA CYS A 57 -19.74 30.45 23.75
C CYS A 57 -19.46 29.40 24.84
N PHE A 58 -19.32 29.83 26.10
CA PHE A 58 -19.04 28.94 27.21
C PHE A 58 -20.14 27.88 27.39
N LEU A 59 -21.41 28.30 27.35
CA LEU A 59 -22.54 27.39 27.48
C LEU A 59 -22.66 26.44 26.29
N GLY A 60 -22.45 26.92 25.06
CA GLY A 60 -22.49 26.08 23.86
C GLY A 60 -21.40 25.01 23.88
N ILE A 61 -20.17 25.40 24.23
CA ILE A 61 -19.03 24.50 24.43
C ILE A 61 -19.35 23.46 25.51
N PHE A 62 -19.86 23.93 26.65
CA PHE A 62 -20.16 23.05 27.78
C PHE A 62 -21.16 21.96 27.39
N VAL A 63 -22.26 22.35 26.73
CA VAL A 63 -23.29 21.43 26.27
C VAL A 63 -22.75 20.49 25.19
N GLY A 64 -22.00 21.01 24.22
CA GLY A 64 -21.42 20.21 23.13
C GLY A 64 -20.47 19.13 23.63
N ASP A 65 -19.51 19.49 24.47
CA ASP A 65 -18.48 18.57 24.98
C ASP A 65 -19.05 17.55 25.98
N VAL A 66 -20.05 17.94 26.79
CA VAL A 66 -20.84 16.99 27.59
C VAL A 66 -21.59 16.01 26.68
N GLY A 67 -22.14 16.48 25.56
CA GLY A 67 -22.75 15.65 24.53
C GLY A 67 -21.79 14.60 23.96
N LEU A 68 -20.55 14.98 23.67
CA LEU A 68 -19.51 14.05 23.19
C LEU A 68 -19.18 12.94 24.20
N TYR A 69 -19.11 13.29 25.49
CA TYR A 69 -18.93 12.32 26.56
C TYR A 69 -20.10 11.31 26.60
N TRP A 70 -21.35 11.78 26.52
CA TRP A 70 -22.51 10.89 26.54
C TRP A 70 -22.63 10.05 25.27
N LEU A 71 -22.25 10.59 24.11
CA LEU A 71 -22.17 9.86 22.85
C LEU A 71 -21.16 8.71 22.97
N GLY A 72 -19.98 8.97 23.54
CA GLY A 72 -18.99 7.94 23.84
C GLY A 72 -19.51 6.90 24.83
N ARG A 73 -20.22 7.32 25.89
CA ARG A 73 -20.75 6.42 26.93
C ARG A 73 -21.88 5.51 26.42
N GLY A 74 -22.72 6.00 25.50
CA GLY A 74 -23.82 5.24 24.92
C GLY A 74 -23.42 4.38 23.72
N PHE A 75 -22.55 4.89 22.83
CA PHE A 75 -22.24 4.26 21.54
C PHE A 75 -20.78 3.80 21.38
N GLY A 76 -19.94 3.97 22.41
CA GLY A 76 -18.48 3.75 22.38
C GLY A 76 -18.03 2.47 21.65
N PRO A 77 -18.44 1.26 22.08
CA PRO A 77 -17.98 0.02 21.45
C PRO A 77 -18.35 -0.08 19.96
N LYS A 78 -19.54 0.39 19.58
CA LYS A 78 -20.04 0.34 18.19
C LYS A 78 -19.43 1.43 17.30
N LEU A 79 -19.08 2.60 17.85
CA LEU A 79 -18.46 3.68 17.09
C LEU A 79 -17.04 3.31 16.61
N PHE A 80 -16.25 2.63 17.45
CA PHE A 80 -14.87 2.24 17.11
C PHE A 80 -14.77 1.16 16.02
N GLU A 81 -15.87 0.44 15.75
CA GLU A 81 -15.95 -0.58 14.69
C GLU A 81 -16.42 -0.02 13.34
N THR A 82 -16.96 1.21 13.31
CA THR A 82 -17.45 1.80 12.05
C THR A 82 -16.33 2.37 11.18
N LYS A 83 -16.36 2.05 9.88
CA LYS A 83 -15.38 2.50 8.87
C LYS A 83 -15.24 4.03 8.77
N LEU A 84 -16.27 4.79 9.12
CA LEU A 84 -16.26 6.26 9.11
C LEU A 84 -15.37 6.83 10.23
N PHE A 85 -15.44 6.27 11.44
CA PHE A 85 -14.65 6.77 12.58
C PHE A 85 -13.16 6.43 12.44
N GLY A 86 -12.83 5.23 11.93
CA GLY A 86 -11.45 4.83 11.63
C GLY A 86 -10.77 5.62 10.51
N ARG A 87 -11.53 6.38 9.70
CA ARG A 87 -11.00 7.31 8.68
C ARG A 87 -10.58 8.66 9.28
N PHE A 88 -11.29 9.15 10.29
CA PHE A 88 -11.01 10.44 10.94
C PHE A 88 -10.08 10.33 12.14
N VAL A 89 -10.06 9.16 12.82
CA VAL A 89 -9.22 8.95 14.00
C VAL A 89 -8.32 7.73 13.78
N SER A 90 -7.02 7.97 13.66
CA SER A 90 -6.02 6.91 13.52
C SER A 90 -6.01 6.01 14.76
N LYS A 91 -5.93 4.69 14.54
CA LYS A 91 -5.82 3.67 15.61
C LYS A 91 -4.67 3.98 16.60
N GLY A 92 -3.56 4.54 16.12
CA GLY A 92 -2.44 4.95 16.97
C GLY A 92 -2.73 6.18 17.85
N THR A 93 -3.60 7.09 17.39
CA THR A 93 -4.05 8.25 18.19
C THR A 93 -5.01 7.82 19.28
N LEU A 94 -5.90 6.88 18.97
CA LEU A 94 -6.80 6.25 19.95
C LEU A 94 -6.02 5.48 21.03
N ALA A 95 -5.02 4.70 20.65
CA ALA A 95 -4.18 3.96 21.59
C ALA A 95 -3.40 4.90 22.54
N LYS A 96 -2.83 5.99 22.02
CA LYS A 96 -2.16 7.02 22.82
C LYS A 96 -3.13 7.73 23.77
N ALA A 97 -4.30 8.14 23.28
CA ALA A 97 -5.33 8.79 24.10
C ALA A 97 -5.85 7.86 25.21
N SER A 98 -6.03 6.57 24.91
CA SER A 98 -6.42 5.54 25.88
C SER A 98 -5.39 5.38 26.99
N GLY A 99 -4.11 5.23 26.63
CA GLY A 99 -3.03 5.11 27.60
C GLY A 99 -2.86 6.34 28.49
N TRP A 100 -3.05 7.54 27.94
CA TRP A 100 -3.02 8.80 28.72
C TRP A 100 -4.19 8.93 29.68
N LEU A 101 -5.40 8.58 29.23
CA LEU A 101 -6.61 8.66 30.04
C LEU A 101 -6.60 7.63 31.19
N GLN A 102 -6.05 6.43 30.95
CA GLN A 102 -5.85 5.42 32.00
C GLN A 102 -4.80 5.83 33.03
N LYS A 103 -3.66 6.39 32.60
CA LYS A 103 -2.56 6.75 33.51
C LYS A 103 -2.75 8.09 34.22
N ARG A 104 -3.42 9.06 33.61
CA ARG A 104 -3.51 10.46 34.08
C ARG A 104 -4.88 11.11 33.80
N GLY A 105 -5.98 10.35 33.97
CA GLY A 105 -7.31 10.70 33.47
C GLY A 105 -7.78 12.16 33.65
N ALA A 106 -7.63 12.71 34.86
CA ALA A 106 -7.96 14.10 35.16
C ALA A 106 -7.11 15.13 34.37
N ALA A 107 -5.80 14.93 34.37
CA ALA A 107 -4.86 15.80 33.63
C ALA A 107 -5.04 15.66 32.12
N ALA A 108 -5.39 14.47 31.62
CA ALA A 108 -5.66 14.24 30.20
C ALA A 108 -6.90 15.01 29.70
N ILE A 109 -7.97 15.05 30.50
CA ILE A 109 -9.20 15.81 30.19
C ILE A 109 -8.93 17.32 30.20
N PHE A 110 -8.12 17.79 31.14
CA PHE A 110 -7.73 19.20 31.25
C PHE A 110 -6.80 19.61 30.09
N LEU A 111 -5.72 18.86 29.86
CA LEU A 111 -4.69 19.20 28.86
C LEU A 111 -5.18 19.05 27.41
N SER A 112 -6.16 18.18 27.14
CA SER A 112 -6.70 18.01 25.78
C SER A 112 -7.34 19.27 25.21
N ARG A 113 -7.74 20.21 26.08
CA ARG A 113 -8.32 21.50 25.67
C ARG A 113 -7.27 22.51 25.17
N PHE A 114 -6.02 22.35 25.60
CA PHE A 114 -4.90 23.19 25.18
C PHE A 114 -4.16 22.65 23.95
N VAL A 115 -4.54 21.44 23.47
CA VAL A 115 -3.91 20.79 22.31
C VAL A 115 -4.95 20.56 21.22
N THR A 116 -4.82 21.30 20.12
CA THR A 116 -5.75 21.25 18.99
C THR A 116 -5.93 19.82 18.47
N GLY A 117 -7.20 19.41 18.29
CA GLY A 117 -7.56 18.10 17.75
C GLY A 117 -7.62 16.95 18.76
N PHE A 118 -7.19 17.14 20.01
CA PHE A 118 -7.24 16.09 21.03
C PHE A 118 -8.54 16.05 21.84
N ARG A 119 -9.30 17.17 21.93
CA ARG A 119 -10.54 17.24 22.73
C ARG A 119 -11.57 16.17 22.35
N LEU A 120 -11.90 16.07 21.06
CA LEU A 120 -12.94 15.19 20.54
C LEU A 120 -12.64 13.71 20.81
N PRO A 121 -11.44 13.17 20.45
CA PRO A 121 -11.13 11.78 20.76
C PRO A 121 -11.02 11.55 22.27
N THR A 122 -10.50 12.49 23.06
CA THR A 122 -10.37 12.32 24.52
C THR A 122 -11.74 12.26 25.22
N TYR A 123 -12.70 13.11 24.85
CA TYR A 123 -14.01 13.17 25.53
C TYR A 123 -14.92 12.02 25.13
N VAL A 124 -14.93 11.64 23.85
CA VAL A 124 -15.63 10.43 23.38
C VAL A 124 -15.03 9.18 24.05
N LEU A 125 -13.71 9.10 24.16
CA LEU A 125 -13.05 7.97 24.81
C LEU A 125 -13.28 7.94 26.33
N ALA A 126 -13.33 9.10 26.99
CA ALA A 126 -13.69 9.19 28.41
C ALA A 126 -15.09 8.65 28.67
N GLY A 127 -16.04 8.93 27.78
CA GLY A 127 -17.37 8.33 27.79
C GLY A 127 -17.33 6.82 27.59
N ALA A 128 -16.65 6.36 26.54
CA ALA A 128 -16.57 4.93 26.18
C ALA A 128 -15.90 4.07 27.27
N LEU A 129 -14.92 4.63 27.96
CA LEU A 129 -14.25 4.00 29.10
C LEU A 129 -14.99 4.18 30.43
N LYS A 130 -16.20 4.74 30.42
CA LYS A 130 -17.07 4.94 31.59
C LYS A 130 -16.40 5.69 32.75
N VAL A 131 -15.57 6.69 32.43
CA VAL A 131 -15.02 7.62 33.44
C VAL A 131 -16.19 8.25 34.22
N SER A 132 -16.02 8.57 35.51
CA SER A 132 -17.13 9.15 36.28
C SER A 132 -17.49 10.55 35.77
N PHE A 133 -18.79 10.76 35.49
CA PHE A 133 -19.28 12.04 34.94
C PHE A 133 -18.95 13.25 35.82
N PRO A 134 -19.12 13.22 37.16
CA PRO A 134 -18.78 14.36 38.00
C PRO A 134 -17.30 14.75 37.91
N ARG A 135 -16.41 13.75 37.77
CA ARG A 135 -14.97 13.97 37.61
C ARG A 135 -14.66 14.58 36.25
N PHE A 136 -15.25 14.03 35.18
CA PHE A 136 -15.12 14.60 33.84
C PHE A 136 -15.59 16.06 33.80
N ALA A 137 -16.82 16.31 34.28
CA ALA A 137 -17.44 17.62 34.27
C ALA A 137 -16.63 18.65 35.05
N PHE A 138 -16.08 18.30 36.22
CA PHE A 138 -15.24 19.21 37.01
C PHE A 138 -13.97 19.64 36.26
N PHE A 139 -13.15 18.69 35.79
CA PHE A 139 -11.90 19.03 35.11
C PHE A 139 -12.13 19.73 33.77
N PHE A 140 -13.18 19.34 33.06
CA PHE A 140 -13.61 20.01 31.85
C PHE A 140 -14.09 21.45 32.12
N LEU A 141 -14.93 21.66 33.13
CA LEU A 141 -15.45 22.99 33.50
C LEU A 141 -14.30 23.95 33.84
N VAL A 142 -13.32 23.49 34.63
CA VAL A 142 -12.14 24.29 34.97
C VAL A 142 -11.33 24.62 33.71
N ALA A 143 -11.11 23.64 32.81
CA ALA A 143 -10.39 23.89 31.56
C ALA A 143 -11.13 24.87 30.65
N ALA A 144 -12.46 24.73 30.49
CA ALA A 144 -13.29 25.63 29.69
C ALA A 144 -13.38 27.04 30.29
N ALA A 145 -13.45 27.16 31.61
CA ALA A 145 -13.52 28.44 32.31
C ALA A 145 -12.22 29.25 32.16
N ILE A 146 -11.10 28.58 31.94
CA ILE A 146 -9.81 29.22 31.66
C ILE A 146 -9.67 29.51 30.16
N TRP A 147 -9.92 28.50 29.31
CA TRP A 147 -9.65 28.59 27.87
C TRP A 147 -10.59 29.55 27.12
N THR A 148 -11.89 29.48 27.39
CA THR A 148 -12.88 30.25 26.61
C THR A 148 -12.72 31.76 26.78
N PRO A 149 -12.53 32.32 27.99
CA PRO A 149 -12.24 33.75 28.15
C PRO A 149 -10.90 34.16 27.52
N ILE A 150 -9.87 33.32 27.61
CA ILE A 150 -8.57 33.58 26.97
C ILE A 150 -8.74 33.67 25.46
N LEU A 151 -9.47 32.75 24.84
CA LEU A 151 -9.65 32.73 23.39
C LEU A 151 -10.49 33.91 22.90
N VAL A 152 -11.68 34.14 23.48
CA VAL A 152 -12.56 35.26 23.10
C VAL A 152 -11.87 36.61 23.39
N GLY A 153 -11.22 36.73 24.56
CA GLY A 153 -10.50 37.94 24.95
C GLY A 153 -9.25 38.21 24.11
N SER A 154 -8.47 37.17 23.77
CA SER A 154 -7.29 37.32 22.90
C SER A 154 -7.67 37.68 21.47
N VAL A 155 -8.78 37.14 20.94
CA VAL A 155 -9.28 37.56 19.63
C VAL A 155 -9.79 38.99 19.69
N ALA A 156 -10.55 39.36 20.72
CA ALA A 156 -11.03 40.74 20.87
C ALA A 156 -9.87 41.74 20.97
N PHE A 157 -8.84 41.41 21.75
CA PHE A 157 -7.63 42.21 21.93
C PHE A 157 -6.74 42.23 20.69
N ALA A 158 -6.54 41.07 20.05
CA ALA A 158 -5.77 40.99 18.81
C ALA A 158 -6.47 41.81 17.73
N GLN A 159 -7.79 41.70 17.59
CA GLN A 159 -8.52 42.45 16.59
C GLN A 159 -8.54 43.96 16.86
N SER A 160 -8.60 44.41 18.13
CA SER A 160 -8.47 45.83 18.46
C SER A 160 -7.05 46.37 18.17
N MET A 161 -6.03 45.51 18.22
CA MET A 161 -4.65 45.83 17.80
C MET A 161 -4.41 45.69 16.27
N LEU A 162 -5.14 44.80 15.58
CA LEU A 162 -4.89 44.34 14.21
C LEU A 162 -5.68 45.09 13.13
N PHE A 163 -6.28 46.26 13.43
CA PHE A 163 -6.86 47.16 12.42
C PHE A 163 -5.82 47.79 11.46
N SER A 164 -4.56 47.34 11.48
CA SER A 164 -3.62 47.49 10.35
C SER A 164 -3.52 46.15 9.60
N SER A 165 -4.12 46.11 8.42
CA SER A 165 -4.28 44.93 7.56
C SER A 165 -2.94 44.30 7.12
N ASN A 166 -2.95 42.96 6.99
CA ASN A 166 -1.87 42.01 6.62
C ASN A 166 -1.16 41.26 7.76
N ALA A 167 -1.26 41.73 9.01
CA ALA A 167 -0.53 41.12 10.12
C ALA A 167 -1.03 39.70 10.47
N LEU A 168 -2.34 39.44 10.46
CA LEU A 168 -2.89 38.11 10.78
C LEU A 168 -2.53 37.05 9.71
N ILE A 169 -2.68 37.39 8.43
CA ILE A 169 -2.26 36.51 7.32
C ILE A 169 -0.76 36.28 7.40
N GLY A 170 0.03 37.32 7.70
CA GLY A 170 1.46 37.23 7.95
C GLY A 170 1.80 36.28 9.10
N LEU A 171 1.10 36.34 10.22
CA LEU A 171 1.31 35.48 11.39
C LEU A 171 0.93 34.02 11.11
N VAL A 172 -0.18 33.78 10.42
CA VAL A 172 -0.61 32.42 10.02
C VAL A 172 0.39 31.85 9.00
N ALA A 173 0.77 32.62 7.98
CA ALA A 173 1.78 32.22 7.01
C ALA A 173 3.13 31.95 7.68
N LEU A 174 3.53 32.80 8.64
CA LEU A 174 4.75 32.62 9.43
C LEU A 174 4.68 31.36 10.29
N PHE A 175 3.55 31.07 10.94
CA PHE A 175 3.36 29.85 11.70
C PHE A 175 3.53 28.60 10.82
N PHE A 176 2.87 28.56 9.66
CA PHE A 176 3.03 27.46 8.71
C PHE A 176 4.45 27.39 8.13
N ALA A 177 5.07 28.54 7.84
CA ALA A 177 6.45 28.61 7.37
C ALA A 177 7.42 28.04 8.41
N ILE A 178 7.31 28.44 9.69
CA ILE A 178 8.12 27.90 10.79
C ILE A 178 7.89 26.39 10.92
N ARG A 179 6.65 25.89 10.82
CA ARG A 179 6.35 24.45 10.87
C ARG A 179 6.96 23.68 9.71
N ILE A 180 6.94 24.24 8.50
CA ILE A 180 7.58 23.66 7.30
C ILE A 180 9.10 23.69 7.45
N ILE A 181 9.68 24.83 7.83
CA ILE A 181 11.12 25.00 8.07
C ILE A 181 11.59 24.01 9.13
N HIS A 182 10.91 23.93 10.28
CA HIS A 182 11.27 23.00 11.34
C HIS A 182 11.12 21.54 10.91
N LYS A 183 10.06 21.20 10.15
CA LYS A 183 9.87 19.84 9.62
C LYS A 183 10.99 19.45 8.65
N TYR A 184 11.46 20.36 7.81
CA TYR A 184 12.50 20.11 6.82
C TYR A 184 13.86 20.72 7.19
N SER A 185 14.09 21.03 8.47
CA SER A 185 15.36 21.58 8.94
C SER A 185 16.45 20.52 8.92
N SER A 186 16.09 19.29 9.29
CA SER A 186 17.01 18.14 9.33
C SER A 186 17.32 17.63 7.92
N TRP A 187 18.59 17.27 7.72
CA TRP A 187 19.05 16.66 6.47
C TRP A 187 18.21 15.44 6.08
N ARG A 188 17.91 14.58 7.06
CA ARG A 188 17.02 13.42 6.92
C ARG A 188 15.68 13.77 6.27
N ASN A 189 14.98 14.76 6.81
CA ASN A 189 13.65 15.12 6.30
C ASN A 189 13.72 15.80 4.93
N ARG A 190 14.79 16.54 4.63
CA ARG A 190 15.03 17.08 3.27
C ARG A 190 15.23 15.96 2.25
N ARG A 191 16.00 14.92 2.59
CA ARG A 191 16.19 13.76 1.71
C ARG A 191 14.90 12.97 1.51
N LEU A 192 14.12 12.74 2.57
CA LEU A 192 12.80 12.13 2.43
C LEU A 192 11.85 12.97 1.56
N LEU A 193 11.92 14.30 1.60
CA LEU A 193 11.17 15.16 0.69
C LEU A 193 11.60 14.96 -0.77
N VAL A 194 12.91 14.87 -1.04
CA VAL A 194 13.44 14.52 -2.38
C VAL A 194 12.86 13.17 -2.83
N GLY A 195 12.83 12.16 -1.96
CA GLY A 195 12.19 10.87 -2.23
C GLY A 195 10.71 11.03 -2.64
N ARG A 196 9.93 11.82 -1.90
CA ARG A 196 8.52 12.10 -2.25
C ARG A 196 8.37 12.81 -3.59
N ILE A 197 9.20 13.83 -3.86
CA ILE A 197 9.18 14.55 -5.14
C ILE A 197 9.53 13.59 -6.29
N ARG A 198 10.52 12.71 -6.10
CA ARG A 198 10.86 11.66 -7.08
C ARG A 198 9.70 10.72 -7.33
N ARG A 199 8.99 10.28 -6.29
CA ARG A 199 7.78 9.43 -6.48
C ARG A 199 6.65 10.14 -7.23
N LEU A 200 6.55 11.46 -7.12
CA LEU A 200 5.54 12.24 -7.85
C LEU A 200 5.95 12.49 -9.31
N THR A 201 7.25 12.65 -9.58
CA THR A 201 7.77 12.99 -10.91
C THR A 201 8.11 11.78 -11.76
N ASN A 202 8.43 10.63 -11.15
CA ASN A 202 8.73 9.39 -11.85
C ASN A 202 7.50 8.48 -11.82
N TRP A 203 6.99 8.17 -13.00
CA TRP A 203 5.77 7.40 -13.18
C TRP A 203 5.88 5.95 -12.65
N GLU A 204 7.10 5.40 -12.52
CA GLU A 204 7.37 4.08 -11.94
C GLU A 204 6.80 3.93 -10.51
N PHE A 205 6.64 5.04 -9.77
CA PHE A 205 6.14 5.05 -8.40
C PHE A 205 4.68 5.51 -8.26
N TRP A 206 4.01 5.81 -9.38
CA TRP A 206 2.65 6.33 -9.34
C TRP A 206 1.67 5.28 -8.80
N PRO A 207 0.57 5.74 -8.16
CA PRO A 207 -0.52 4.84 -7.80
C PRO A 207 -1.01 4.03 -9.00
N LEU A 208 -1.18 2.72 -8.81
CA LEU A 208 -1.52 1.78 -9.88
C LEU A 208 -2.80 2.17 -10.63
N TRP A 209 -3.80 2.70 -9.92
CA TRP A 209 -5.05 3.13 -10.54
C TRP A 209 -4.88 4.33 -11.50
N ILE A 210 -3.88 5.19 -11.28
CA ILE A 210 -3.51 6.26 -12.20
C ILE A 210 -2.80 5.65 -13.41
N PHE A 211 -1.76 4.85 -13.14
CA PHE A 211 -0.92 4.28 -14.18
C PHE A 211 -1.70 3.36 -15.13
N TYR A 212 -2.54 2.44 -14.62
CA TYR A 212 -3.27 1.48 -15.45
C TYR A 212 -4.59 2.01 -16.02
N ALA A 213 -5.06 3.21 -15.66
CA ALA A 213 -6.33 3.73 -16.21
C ALA A 213 -6.34 3.75 -17.76
N PRO A 214 -5.29 4.24 -18.45
CA PRO A 214 -5.23 4.15 -19.92
C PRO A 214 -5.20 2.71 -20.45
N VAL A 215 -4.53 1.79 -19.73
CA VAL A 215 -4.43 0.37 -20.11
C VAL A 215 -5.80 -0.30 -20.03
N VAL A 216 -6.58 -0.04 -18.98
CA VAL A 216 -7.94 -0.57 -18.84
C VAL A 216 -8.86 -0.05 -19.94
N VAL A 217 -8.77 1.25 -20.27
CA VAL A 217 -9.52 1.83 -21.40
C VAL A 217 -9.14 1.17 -22.72
N TYR A 218 -7.84 0.92 -22.93
CA TYR A 218 -7.35 0.26 -24.13
C TYR A 218 -7.82 -1.21 -24.23
N VAL A 219 -7.76 -1.98 -23.14
CA VAL A 219 -8.28 -3.35 -23.06
C VAL A 219 -9.78 -3.39 -23.35
N PHE A 220 -10.55 -2.45 -22.80
CA PHE A 220 -11.97 -2.33 -23.10
C PHE A 220 -12.21 -2.03 -24.59
N TRP A 221 -11.43 -1.13 -25.18
CA TRP A 221 -11.48 -0.82 -26.61
C TRP A 221 -11.13 -2.04 -27.48
N LEU A 222 -10.11 -2.84 -27.13
CA LEU A 222 -9.79 -4.09 -27.83
C LEU A 222 -10.97 -5.06 -27.76
N GLY A 223 -11.61 -5.18 -26.61
CA GLY A 223 -12.82 -5.99 -26.44
C GLY A 223 -13.96 -5.61 -27.37
N LEU A 224 -14.19 -4.29 -27.55
CA LEU A 224 -15.16 -3.77 -28.53
C LEU A 224 -14.71 -4.01 -29.97
N ARG A 225 -13.44 -3.71 -30.29
CA ARG A 225 -12.87 -3.83 -31.64
C ARG A 225 -12.94 -5.26 -32.16
N PHE A 226 -12.61 -6.23 -31.33
CA PHE A 226 -12.64 -7.65 -31.68
C PHE A 226 -14.01 -8.31 -31.45
N ARG A 227 -15.00 -7.56 -30.94
CA ARG A 227 -16.35 -8.04 -30.62
C ARG A 227 -16.37 -9.26 -29.68
N ARG A 228 -15.31 -9.42 -28.88
CA ARG A 228 -15.06 -10.53 -27.95
C ARG A 228 -14.35 -9.97 -26.71
N PRO A 229 -15.10 -9.41 -25.74
CA PRO A 229 -14.52 -8.66 -24.62
C PRO A 229 -13.61 -9.48 -23.70
N THR A 230 -13.75 -10.81 -23.71
CA THR A 230 -13.04 -11.74 -22.84
C THR A 230 -11.97 -12.56 -23.56
N ALA A 231 -11.70 -12.29 -24.84
CA ALA A 231 -10.84 -13.15 -25.66
C ALA A 231 -9.44 -13.35 -25.07
N PHE A 232 -8.86 -12.32 -24.44
CA PHE A 232 -7.56 -12.43 -23.78
C PHE A 232 -7.52 -13.53 -22.70
N ALA A 233 -8.64 -13.82 -22.03
CA ALA A 233 -8.69 -14.86 -21.01
C ALA A 233 -8.63 -16.28 -21.60
N SER A 234 -8.79 -16.43 -22.92
CA SER A 234 -8.56 -17.69 -23.64
C SER A 234 -7.14 -17.80 -24.21
N ALA A 235 -6.22 -16.90 -23.82
CA ALA A 235 -4.84 -16.95 -24.30
C ALA A 235 -4.07 -18.19 -23.82
N ASN A 236 -4.47 -18.82 -22.70
CA ASN A 236 -3.87 -20.08 -22.22
C ASN A 236 -4.97 -21.08 -21.83
N PRO A 237 -5.45 -21.93 -22.75
CA PRO A 237 -6.48 -22.93 -22.45
C PRO A 237 -6.16 -23.88 -21.29
N ALA A 238 -4.88 -24.15 -21.02
CA ALA A 238 -4.47 -25.02 -19.91
C ALA A 238 -4.54 -24.37 -18.53
N ILE A 239 -4.71 -23.04 -18.48
CA ILE A 239 -4.75 -22.28 -17.22
C ILE A 239 -6.16 -21.70 -17.07
N PRO A 240 -6.84 -21.87 -15.90
CA PRO A 240 -8.15 -21.28 -15.66
C PRO A 240 -8.20 -19.77 -15.97
N ALA A 241 -9.16 -19.38 -16.81
CA ALA A 241 -9.28 -18.01 -17.34
C ALA A 241 -7.97 -17.41 -17.89
N GLY A 242 -7.09 -18.26 -18.44
CA GLY A 242 -5.82 -17.87 -19.03
C GLY A 242 -4.78 -17.37 -18.01
N GLY A 243 -5.02 -17.57 -16.73
CA GLY A 243 -4.24 -16.98 -15.64
C GLY A 243 -4.66 -15.55 -15.31
N PHE A 244 -5.95 -15.23 -15.43
CA PHE A 244 -6.42 -13.87 -15.14
C PHE A 244 -6.18 -13.47 -13.68
N LYS A 245 -6.53 -14.34 -12.72
CA LYS A 245 -6.36 -14.07 -11.29
C LYS A 245 -6.50 -15.33 -10.45
N GLY A 246 -5.67 -15.45 -9.42
CA GLY A 246 -5.85 -16.47 -8.37
C GLY A 246 -5.40 -17.88 -8.73
N GLU A 247 -4.51 -18.00 -9.70
CA GLU A 247 -3.87 -19.24 -10.14
C GLU A 247 -3.19 -19.95 -8.95
N SER A 248 -3.34 -21.28 -8.85
CA SER A 248 -2.54 -22.10 -7.94
C SER A 248 -1.15 -22.28 -8.55
N LYS A 249 -0.11 -21.89 -7.81
CA LYS A 249 1.28 -22.10 -8.25
C LYS A 249 1.59 -23.58 -8.38
N ASN A 250 1.04 -24.41 -7.49
CA ASN A 250 1.22 -25.85 -7.55
C ASN A 250 0.60 -26.47 -8.80
N ASP A 251 -0.57 -26.00 -9.25
CA ASP A 251 -1.15 -26.48 -10.51
C ASP A 251 -0.27 -26.11 -11.72
N ILE A 252 0.30 -24.91 -11.73
CA ILE A 252 1.26 -24.49 -12.76
C ILE A 252 2.54 -25.33 -12.71
N TYR A 253 3.03 -25.67 -11.53
CA TYR A 253 4.19 -26.55 -11.39
C TYR A 253 3.91 -27.98 -11.83
N ARG A 254 2.71 -28.49 -11.60
CA ARG A 254 2.28 -29.79 -12.16
C ARG A 254 2.24 -29.76 -13.68
N LEU A 255 1.74 -28.67 -14.27
CA LEU A 255 1.75 -28.47 -15.72
C LEU A 255 3.19 -28.47 -16.26
N LEU A 256 4.12 -27.76 -15.60
CA LEU A 256 5.54 -27.75 -15.97
C LEU A 256 6.20 -29.13 -15.78
N ALA A 257 5.94 -29.80 -14.66
CA ALA A 257 6.53 -31.10 -14.36
C ALA A 257 6.05 -32.23 -15.30
N ALA A 258 4.88 -32.07 -15.92
CA ALA A 258 4.36 -33.03 -16.91
C ALA A 258 5.17 -33.03 -18.23
N ASN A 259 5.99 -32.01 -18.47
CA ASN A 259 6.85 -31.91 -19.63
C ASN A 259 8.32 -32.12 -19.25
N GLU A 260 9.00 -33.09 -19.88
CA GLU A 260 10.38 -33.48 -19.51
C GLU A 260 11.39 -32.33 -19.65
N GLU A 261 11.27 -31.53 -20.72
CA GLU A 261 12.12 -30.35 -20.93
C GLU A 261 11.90 -29.33 -19.81
N ALA A 262 10.66 -28.96 -19.54
CA ALA A 262 10.31 -28.00 -18.49
C ALA A 262 10.66 -28.50 -17.07
N ALA A 263 10.48 -29.80 -16.80
CA ALA A 263 10.80 -30.44 -15.53
C ALA A 263 12.29 -30.36 -15.21
N GLY A 264 13.17 -30.47 -16.21
CA GLY A 264 14.62 -30.31 -16.06
C GLY A 264 15.05 -28.92 -15.58
N HIS A 265 14.18 -27.92 -15.74
CA HIS A 265 14.42 -26.54 -15.29
C HIS A 265 13.67 -26.19 -14.00
N LEU A 266 12.81 -27.08 -13.47
CA LEU A 266 11.97 -26.75 -12.33
C LEU A 266 12.73 -26.93 -11.02
N LEU A 267 12.65 -25.91 -10.15
CA LEU A 267 13.19 -26.03 -8.79
C LEU A 267 12.40 -27.06 -7.99
N ARG A 268 13.11 -27.87 -7.20
CA ARG A 268 12.47 -28.82 -6.28
C ARG A 268 11.53 -28.07 -5.35
N HIS A 269 10.30 -28.55 -5.21
CA HIS A 269 9.28 -27.89 -4.42
C HIS A 269 8.26 -28.90 -3.90
N PHE A 270 7.55 -28.52 -2.85
CA PHE A 270 6.48 -29.31 -2.26
C PHE A 270 5.46 -28.42 -1.55
N VAL A 271 4.22 -28.90 -1.45
CA VAL A 271 3.11 -28.20 -0.82
C VAL A 271 2.91 -28.71 0.61
N VAL A 272 2.81 -27.78 1.56
CA VAL A 272 2.41 -28.06 2.93
C VAL A 272 0.99 -27.55 3.13
N SER A 273 0.06 -28.49 3.39
CA SER A 273 -1.37 -28.19 3.60
C SER A 273 -1.59 -27.25 4.77
N ALA A 274 -2.65 -26.42 4.70
CA ALA A 274 -3.10 -25.56 5.80
C ALA A 274 -3.97 -26.26 6.84
N GLU A 275 -4.42 -27.48 6.56
CA GLU A 275 -5.30 -28.24 7.44
C GLU A 275 -4.53 -28.94 8.58
N LEU A 276 -3.23 -29.12 8.40
CA LEU A 276 -2.34 -29.70 9.38
C LEU A 276 -2.10 -28.74 10.56
N SER A 277 -1.92 -29.29 11.76
CA SER A 277 -1.48 -28.49 12.92
C SER A 277 -0.09 -27.89 12.67
N SER A 278 0.26 -26.79 13.33
CA SER A 278 1.57 -26.13 13.11
C SER A 278 2.75 -27.09 13.30
N SER A 279 2.68 -27.99 14.27
CA SER A 279 3.70 -29.03 14.50
C SER A 279 3.76 -30.04 13.37
N ASP A 280 2.61 -30.49 12.86
CA ASP A 280 2.55 -31.44 11.75
C ASP A 280 3.01 -30.82 10.44
N ARG A 281 2.73 -29.52 10.23
CA ARG A 281 3.23 -28.75 9.08
C ARG A 281 4.76 -28.68 9.10
N LEU A 282 5.35 -28.39 10.26
CA LEU A 282 6.80 -28.35 10.41
C LEU A 282 7.41 -29.73 10.17
N PHE A 283 6.86 -30.78 10.80
CA PHE A 283 7.33 -32.15 10.61
C PHE A 283 7.25 -32.59 9.15
N ALA A 284 6.13 -32.32 8.47
CA ALA A 284 5.97 -32.60 7.05
C ALA A 284 6.99 -31.82 6.19
N ALA A 285 7.18 -30.52 6.47
CA ALA A 285 8.15 -29.70 5.76
C ALA A 285 9.59 -30.23 5.95
N GLU A 286 9.99 -30.57 7.18
CA GLU A 286 11.31 -31.13 7.47
C GLU A 286 11.53 -32.49 6.79
N GLY A 287 10.52 -33.37 6.83
CA GLY A 287 10.55 -34.66 6.14
C GLY A 287 10.73 -34.50 4.64
N LEU A 288 10.02 -33.57 4.02
CA LEU A 288 10.12 -33.28 2.57
C LEU A 288 11.44 -32.60 2.19
N ILE A 289 11.95 -31.67 3.00
CA ILE A 289 13.28 -31.07 2.84
C ILE A 289 14.35 -32.17 2.85
N SER A 290 14.29 -33.06 3.84
CA SER A 290 15.25 -34.15 3.99
C SER A 290 15.15 -35.18 2.86
N ALA A 291 13.93 -35.57 2.47
CA ALA A 291 13.70 -36.53 1.40
C ALA A 291 14.18 -35.99 0.03
N ALA A 292 14.01 -34.69 -0.19
CA ALA A 292 14.48 -34.03 -1.41
C ALA A 292 15.98 -33.69 -1.38
N GLY A 293 16.69 -33.93 -0.26
CA GLY A 293 18.11 -33.57 -0.09
C GLY A 293 18.36 -32.07 -0.16
N LEU A 294 17.39 -31.25 0.30
CA LEU A 294 17.50 -29.79 0.33
C LEU A 294 18.21 -29.32 1.61
N ASN A 295 18.97 -28.25 1.48
CA ASN A 295 19.57 -27.54 2.60
C ASN A 295 18.99 -26.12 2.69
N PHE A 296 19.09 -25.50 3.86
CA PHE A 296 18.80 -24.07 3.99
C PHE A 296 19.84 -23.25 3.21
N PRO A 297 19.45 -22.11 2.60
CA PRO A 297 18.11 -21.51 2.68
C PRO A 297 17.05 -22.19 1.79
N VAL A 298 15.77 -22.08 2.19
CA VAL A 298 14.61 -22.50 1.38
C VAL A 298 13.64 -21.35 1.19
N VAL A 299 12.92 -21.31 0.06
CA VAL A 299 11.89 -20.30 -0.22
C VAL A 299 10.54 -20.80 0.24
N VAL A 300 9.83 -19.99 1.03
CA VAL A 300 8.44 -20.24 1.43
C VAL A 300 7.55 -19.21 0.76
N LYS A 301 6.48 -19.66 0.11
CA LYS A 301 5.50 -18.80 -0.55
C LYS A 301 4.09 -19.38 -0.49
N PRO A 302 3.03 -18.55 -0.50
CA PRO A 302 1.67 -19.06 -0.57
C PRO A 302 1.39 -19.67 -1.96
N ASP A 303 0.64 -20.76 -1.98
CA ASP A 303 0.22 -21.41 -3.23
C ASP A 303 -0.56 -20.43 -4.13
N SER A 304 -1.47 -19.65 -3.56
CA SER A 304 -2.19 -18.57 -4.26
C SER A 304 -1.88 -17.19 -3.69
N GLY A 305 -1.19 -16.36 -4.47
CA GLY A 305 -0.76 -15.02 -4.06
C GLY A 305 -0.16 -14.22 -5.22
N GLU A 306 -0.30 -12.90 -5.17
CA GLU A 306 0.16 -11.97 -6.22
C GLU A 306 1.32 -11.11 -5.71
N ARG A 307 2.18 -10.65 -6.62
CA ARG A 307 3.22 -9.62 -6.35
C ARG A 307 4.17 -9.97 -5.21
N GLY A 308 4.52 -11.25 -5.08
CA GLY A 308 5.40 -11.74 -4.03
C GLY A 308 4.87 -11.49 -2.61
N ALA A 309 3.57 -11.30 -2.41
CA ALA A 309 2.98 -11.26 -1.07
C ALA A 309 3.31 -12.56 -0.32
N ASP A 310 3.78 -12.43 0.92
CA ASP A 310 4.15 -13.55 1.80
C ASP A 310 5.22 -14.51 1.26
N VAL A 311 6.01 -14.08 0.26
CA VAL A 311 7.25 -14.76 -0.14
C VAL A 311 8.36 -14.36 0.83
N ALA A 312 9.08 -15.36 1.33
CA ALA A 312 10.23 -15.18 2.21
C ALA A 312 11.27 -16.30 2.01
N ILE A 313 12.55 -15.96 2.21
CA ILE A 313 13.67 -16.90 2.19
C ILE A 313 14.00 -17.25 3.64
N MET A 314 13.85 -18.52 4.01
CA MET A 314 14.13 -19.03 5.34
C MET A 314 15.57 -19.48 5.40
N GLN A 315 16.35 -18.91 6.32
CA GLN A 315 17.77 -19.24 6.50
C GLN A 315 17.98 -20.44 7.42
N ASN A 316 16.98 -20.80 8.21
CA ASN A 316 17.07 -21.86 9.20
C ASN A 316 15.68 -22.39 9.59
N ARG A 317 15.69 -23.47 10.35
CA ARG A 317 14.49 -24.16 10.88
C ARG A 317 13.55 -23.23 11.66
N ARG A 318 14.08 -22.34 12.49
CA ARG A 318 13.25 -21.45 13.34
C ARG A 318 12.46 -20.45 12.50
N GLU A 319 13.08 -19.92 11.44
CA GLU A 319 12.40 -19.04 10.51
C GLU A 319 11.28 -19.77 9.75
N LEU A 320 11.55 -21.01 9.31
CA LEU A 320 10.56 -21.85 8.66
C LEU A 320 9.35 -22.14 9.57
N GLU A 321 9.58 -22.54 10.81
CA GLU A 321 8.55 -22.76 11.83
C GLU A 321 7.67 -21.50 12.01
N ALA A 322 8.29 -20.34 12.22
CA ALA A 322 7.56 -19.08 12.37
C ALA A 322 6.80 -18.65 11.10
N ALA A 323 7.25 -19.05 9.91
CA ALA A 323 6.51 -18.80 8.67
C ALA A 323 5.30 -19.72 8.53
N LEU A 324 5.43 -21.00 8.86
CA LEU A 324 4.36 -21.99 8.82
C LEU A 324 3.25 -21.70 9.84
N GLU A 325 3.60 -21.23 11.04
CA GLU A 325 2.64 -20.83 12.07
C GLU A 325 1.76 -19.64 11.64
N ARG A 326 2.33 -18.70 10.87
CA ARG A 326 1.61 -17.51 10.38
C ARG A 326 0.80 -17.77 9.12
N ALA A 327 1.05 -18.88 8.43
CA ALA A 327 0.45 -19.15 7.14
C ALA A 327 -1.02 -19.63 7.27
N GLU A 328 -1.96 -18.80 6.86
CA GLU A 328 -3.40 -19.14 6.84
C GLU A 328 -3.81 -20.02 5.65
N ARG A 329 -2.88 -20.32 4.74
CA ARG A 329 -3.14 -20.98 3.45
C ARG A 329 -2.08 -22.05 3.15
N PRO A 330 -2.32 -22.95 2.19
CA PRO A 330 -1.30 -23.87 1.72
C PRO A 330 -0.06 -23.09 1.27
N VAL A 331 1.10 -23.58 1.68
CA VAL A 331 2.39 -22.98 1.33
C VAL A 331 3.20 -23.93 0.49
N ILE A 332 3.98 -23.35 -0.41
CA ILE A 332 5.00 -24.04 -1.17
C ILE A 332 6.33 -23.76 -0.50
N VAL A 333 7.03 -24.83 -0.17
CA VAL A 333 8.45 -24.78 0.19
C VAL A 333 9.22 -25.18 -1.07
N GLN A 334 10.16 -24.35 -1.50
CA GLN A 334 10.89 -24.49 -2.74
C GLN A 334 12.39 -24.32 -2.50
N GLU A 335 13.19 -25.05 -3.27
CA GLU A 335 14.64 -24.89 -3.36
C GLU A 335 15.02 -23.42 -3.63
N PHE A 336 16.03 -22.94 -2.91
CA PHE A 336 16.59 -21.62 -3.18
C PHE A 336 17.63 -21.70 -4.29
N ALA A 337 17.41 -20.99 -5.39
CA ALA A 337 18.39 -20.81 -6.45
C ALA A 337 19.08 -19.44 -6.34
N ALA A 338 20.41 -19.47 -6.19
CA ALA A 338 21.25 -18.29 -6.18
C ALA A 338 21.50 -17.75 -7.60
N GLY A 339 22.25 -16.65 -7.70
CA GLY A 339 22.65 -16.04 -8.97
C GLY A 339 21.73 -14.90 -9.42
N VAL A 340 21.73 -14.64 -10.73
CA VAL A 340 20.96 -13.55 -11.36
C VAL A 340 19.49 -13.92 -11.49
N GLU A 341 18.61 -12.91 -11.48
CA GLU A 341 17.17 -13.10 -11.68
C GLU A 341 16.72 -12.31 -12.92
N ALA A 342 15.93 -12.97 -13.78
CA ALA A 342 15.36 -12.36 -14.98
C ALA A 342 13.91 -12.81 -15.18
N SER A 343 13.12 -12.01 -15.89
CA SER A 343 11.83 -12.44 -16.41
C SER A 343 11.87 -12.54 -17.93
N VAL A 344 11.34 -13.61 -18.49
CA VAL A 344 11.18 -13.77 -19.95
C VAL A 344 9.69 -13.81 -20.25
N PHE A 345 9.23 -12.87 -21.08
CA PHE A 345 7.86 -12.81 -21.55
C PHE A 345 7.77 -13.50 -22.91
N TYR A 346 6.94 -14.53 -23.02
CA TYR A 346 6.79 -15.36 -24.20
C TYR A 346 5.38 -15.28 -24.77
N PHE A 347 5.27 -15.40 -26.09
CA PHE A 347 4.00 -15.71 -26.75
C PHE A 347 4.20 -16.61 -27.97
N ARG A 348 3.16 -17.35 -28.34
CA ARG A 348 3.07 -18.14 -29.58
C ARG A 348 1.64 -18.21 -30.05
N PHE A 349 1.38 -18.01 -31.33
CA PHE A 349 0.05 -18.28 -31.85
C PHE A 349 -0.17 -19.80 -32.04
N PRO A 350 -1.37 -20.34 -31.80
CA PRO A 350 -1.61 -21.79 -31.89
C PRO A 350 -1.33 -22.38 -33.28
N ASP A 351 -1.41 -21.57 -34.33
CA ASP A 351 -1.10 -21.92 -35.72
C ASP A 351 0.39 -21.74 -36.09
N GLU A 352 1.21 -21.22 -35.17
CA GLU A 352 2.65 -21.06 -35.37
C GLU A 352 3.46 -22.22 -34.80
N GLU A 353 4.45 -22.67 -35.57
CA GLU A 353 5.37 -23.75 -35.18
C GLU A 353 6.36 -23.34 -34.08
N ARG A 354 6.65 -22.03 -33.97
CA ARG A 354 7.60 -21.44 -33.04
C ARG A 354 7.00 -20.20 -32.39
N GLY A 355 7.28 -20.00 -31.12
CA GLY A 355 6.96 -18.79 -30.40
C GLY A 355 8.10 -17.79 -30.38
N HIS A 356 7.86 -16.70 -29.65
CA HIS A 356 8.72 -15.53 -29.62
C HIS A 356 8.88 -15.00 -28.19
N ILE A 357 10.08 -14.53 -27.87
CA ILE A 357 10.30 -13.73 -26.66
C ILE A 357 9.85 -12.29 -26.94
N PHE A 358 8.78 -11.86 -26.27
CA PHE A 358 8.27 -10.49 -26.32
C PHE A 358 9.18 -9.48 -25.63
N SER A 359 9.72 -9.86 -24.46
CA SER A 359 10.59 -8.99 -23.66
C SER A 359 11.40 -9.81 -22.67
N ILE A 360 12.56 -9.28 -22.26
CA ILE A 360 13.35 -9.80 -21.15
C ILE A 360 13.51 -8.66 -20.13
N THR A 361 13.31 -8.98 -18.86
CA THR A 361 13.53 -8.05 -17.74
C THR A 361 14.66 -8.56 -16.87
N GLU A 362 15.73 -7.79 -16.72
CA GLU A 362 16.71 -8.04 -15.66
C GLU A 362 16.18 -7.53 -14.33
N LYS A 363 16.34 -8.31 -13.27
CA LYS A 363 15.99 -7.88 -11.92
C LYS A 363 17.25 -7.71 -11.09
N ARG A 364 17.55 -6.46 -10.74
CA ARG A 364 18.68 -6.11 -9.87
C ARG A 364 18.19 -5.80 -8.47
N PHE A 365 18.89 -6.37 -7.51
CA PHE A 365 18.68 -6.03 -6.11
C PHE A 365 19.39 -4.71 -5.82
N PRO A 366 18.69 -3.68 -5.34
CA PRO A 366 19.35 -2.42 -4.97
C PRO A 366 20.33 -2.67 -3.83
N GLU A 367 21.54 -2.15 -4.02
CA GLU A 367 22.63 -2.23 -3.05
C GLU A 367 23.15 -0.82 -2.76
N VAL A 368 23.65 -0.62 -1.54
CA VAL A 368 24.38 0.59 -1.16
C VAL A 368 25.79 0.20 -0.75
N ILE A 369 26.76 1.04 -1.12
CA ILE A 369 28.18 0.80 -0.84
C ILE A 369 28.60 1.64 0.37
N GLY A 370 29.22 1.01 1.34
CA GLY A 370 29.75 1.67 2.53
C GLY A 370 30.91 2.61 2.21
N ASP A 371 30.88 3.77 2.85
CA ASP A 371 31.95 4.78 2.80
C ASP A 371 32.80 4.80 4.08
N GLY A 372 32.56 3.85 5.01
CA GLY A 372 33.26 3.73 6.30
C GLY A 372 32.80 4.69 7.39
N HIS A 373 31.88 5.61 7.09
CA HIS A 373 31.47 6.66 8.03
C HIS A 373 29.95 6.86 8.13
N SER A 374 29.23 6.63 7.04
CA SER A 374 27.77 6.78 6.97
C SER A 374 27.05 5.54 7.47
N THR A 375 25.94 5.75 8.16
CA THR A 375 25.05 4.64 8.52
C THR A 375 24.30 4.11 7.29
N LEU A 376 23.76 2.89 7.38
CA LEU A 376 22.89 2.32 6.35
C LEU A 376 21.71 3.26 6.03
N GLU A 377 21.09 3.88 7.05
CA GLU A 377 20.04 4.87 6.84
C GLU A 377 20.52 6.07 6.01
N GLU A 378 21.71 6.60 6.31
CA GLU A 378 22.29 7.73 5.58
C GLU A 378 22.65 7.36 4.15
N LEU A 379 23.17 6.15 3.91
CA LEU A 379 23.49 5.66 2.57
C LEU A 379 22.22 5.49 1.72
N ILE A 380 21.14 4.92 2.27
CA ILE A 380 19.83 4.84 1.61
C ILE A 380 19.31 6.24 1.26
N LEU A 381 19.45 7.20 2.18
CA LEU A 381 18.99 8.58 1.95
C LEU A 381 19.86 9.32 0.94
N LYS A 382 21.18 9.05 0.87
CA LYS A 382 22.11 9.64 -0.10
C LYS A 382 21.86 9.11 -1.51
N ASP A 383 21.55 7.82 -1.64
CA ASP A 383 21.33 7.18 -2.93
C ASP A 383 20.19 7.87 -3.73
N PRO A 384 20.41 8.23 -5.00
CA PRO A 384 19.45 9.00 -5.79
C PRO A 384 18.18 8.23 -6.13
N ARG A 385 18.21 6.89 -6.17
CA ARG A 385 17.06 6.04 -6.46
C ARG A 385 16.45 5.48 -5.17
N ALA A 386 17.28 4.94 -4.27
CA ALA A 386 16.82 4.29 -3.05
C ALA A 386 16.05 5.25 -2.13
N VAL A 387 16.39 6.54 -2.16
CA VAL A 387 15.65 7.58 -1.41
C VAL A 387 14.15 7.63 -1.75
N ALA A 388 13.77 7.26 -2.98
CA ALA A 388 12.36 7.20 -3.39
C ALA A 388 11.59 6.08 -2.68
N MET A 389 12.28 5.03 -2.21
CA MET A 389 11.71 3.87 -1.52
C MET A 389 12.20 3.76 -0.06
N ALA A 390 12.81 4.82 0.48
CA ALA A 390 13.48 4.82 1.78
C ALA A 390 12.62 4.27 2.93
N GLU A 391 11.35 4.65 3.03
CA GLU A 391 10.46 4.16 4.10
C GLU A 391 10.34 2.63 4.09
N LYS A 392 10.26 1.99 2.92
CA LYS A 392 10.20 0.53 2.80
C LYS A 392 11.54 -0.13 3.16
N TYR A 393 12.65 0.45 2.73
CA TYR A 393 13.97 -0.06 3.08
C TYR A 393 14.25 0.10 4.59
N PHE A 394 13.74 1.17 5.22
CA PHE A 394 13.82 1.37 6.66
C PHE A 394 13.02 0.32 7.42
N GLU A 395 11.78 0.07 7.02
CA GLU A 395 10.95 -0.97 7.64
C GLU A 395 11.60 -2.35 7.55
N ARG A 396 12.16 -2.70 6.38
CA ARG A 396 12.82 -3.99 6.17
C ARG A 396 14.11 -4.14 6.97
N ASN A 397 14.92 -3.09 7.02
CA ASN A 397 16.27 -3.13 7.59
C ASN A 397 16.36 -2.46 8.97
N ALA A 398 15.24 -2.33 9.69
CA ALA A 398 15.13 -1.55 10.93
C ALA A 398 16.19 -1.90 11.99
N GLY A 399 16.62 -3.17 12.05
CA GLY A 399 17.67 -3.63 12.98
C GLY A 399 19.10 -3.23 12.59
N GLU A 400 19.34 -2.87 11.33
CA GLU A 400 20.68 -2.57 10.79
C GLU A 400 20.85 -1.07 10.43
N LEU A 401 19.79 -0.24 10.56
CA LEU A 401 19.82 1.14 10.05
C LEU A 401 20.93 2.02 10.65
N SER A 402 21.31 1.79 11.90
CA SER A 402 22.38 2.53 12.57
C SER A 402 23.78 1.96 12.32
N ARG A 403 23.91 0.83 11.61
CA ARG A 403 25.20 0.24 11.27
C ARG A 403 25.94 1.13 10.28
N VAL A 404 27.20 1.41 10.56
CA VAL A 404 28.13 2.03 9.61
C VAL A 404 28.76 0.91 8.78
N LEU A 405 28.59 0.98 7.46
CA LEU A 405 29.16 0.01 6.53
C LEU A 405 30.63 0.36 6.25
N GLY A 406 31.51 -0.63 6.25
CA GLY A 406 32.93 -0.45 5.96
C GLY A 406 33.17 0.08 4.54
N PRO A 407 34.32 0.72 4.26
CA PRO A 407 34.64 1.21 2.92
C PRO A 407 34.59 0.07 1.88
N GLY A 408 33.74 0.23 0.85
CA GLY A 408 33.57 -0.76 -0.22
C GLY A 408 32.68 -1.96 0.14
N GLU A 409 32.18 -2.04 1.36
CA GLU A 409 31.21 -3.07 1.77
C GLU A 409 29.89 -2.85 1.03
N SER A 410 29.43 -3.84 0.25
CA SER A 410 28.11 -3.79 -0.39
C SER A 410 27.05 -4.35 0.56
N PHE A 411 25.96 -3.60 0.72
CA PHE A 411 24.79 -4.05 1.49
C PHE A 411 23.55 -4.05 0.62
N ARG A 412 22.91 -5.21 0.52
CA ARG A 412 21.67 -5.42 -0.24
C ARG A 412 20.45 -4.99 0.55
N LEU A 413 19.64 -4.10 -0.02
CA LEU A 413 18.49 -3.53 0.69
C LEU A 413 17.27 -4.48 0.76
N ILE A 414 17.19 -5.44 -0.15
CA ILE A 414 16.11 -6.44 -0.26
C ILE A 414 16.59 -7.77 -0.84
N ASP A 415 15.93 -8.86 -0.47
CA ASP A 415 16.32 -10.22 -0.89
C ASP A 415 15.40 -10.81 -1.98
N ILE A 416 14.34 -10.10 -2.36
CA ILE A 416 13.27 -10.60 -3.23
C ILE A 416 13.09 -9.67 -4.44
N GLY A 417 13.09 -10.27 -5.64
CA GLY A 417 13.04 -9.60 -6.95
C GLY A 417 11.67 -9.02 -7.31
N THR A 418 10.96 -8.38 -6.37
CA THR A 418 9.67 -7.72 -6.65
C THR A 418 9.82 -6.21 -6.71
N HIS A 419 9.37 -5.58 -7.81
CA HIS A 419 9.39 -4.12 -7.97
C HIS A 419 8.67 -3.39 -6.82
N SER A 420 7.51 -3.89 -6.36
CA SER A 420 6.77 -3.31 -5.23
C SER A 420 7.55 -3.28 -3.92
N ARG A 421 8.56 -4.16 -3.75
CA ARG A 421 9.48 -4.21 -2.60
C ARG A 421 10.76 -3.39 -2.85
N GLY A 422 10.97 -2.87 -4.06
CA GLY A 422 12.09 -2.00 -4.40
C GLY A 422 13.13 -2.62 -5.33
N ALA A 423 12.87 -3.79 -5.92
CA ALA A 423 13.76 -4.34 -6.94
C ALA A 423 13.80 -3.43 -8.17
N VAL A 424 14.97 -3.33 -8.79
CA VAL A 424 15.16 -2.53 -10.00
C VAL A 424 14.98 -3.43 -11.20
N PHE A 425 14.06 -3.07 -12.09
CA PHE A 425 13.77 -3.81 -13.30
C PHE A 425 14.35 -3.04 -14.49
N LEU A 426 15.19 -3.71 -15.27
CA LEU A 426 15.83 -3.13 -16.45
C LEU A 426 15.44 -3.92 -17.69
N ASP A 427 15.42 -3.25 -18.84
CA ASP A 427 15.23 -3.91 -20.12
C ASP A 427 16.47 -4.73 -20.47
N GLY A 428 16.26 -6.05 -20.45
CA GLY A 428 17.28 -7.06 -20.70
C GLY A 428 17.25 -7.55 -22.15
N GLY A 429 16.79 -6.75 -23.11
CA GLY A 429 16.68 -7.17 -24.51
C GLY A 429 18.02 -7.62 -25.13
N HIS A 430 19.15 -7.20 -24.55
CA HIS A 430 20.48 -7.66 -24.96
C HIS A 430 20.80 -9.11 -24.59
N LEU A 431 20.05 -9.70 -23.64
CA LEU A 431 20.17 -11.10 -23.23
C LEU A 431 19.44 -12.06 -24.19
N LEU A 432 18.73 -11.53 -25.19
CA LEU A 432 18.02 -12.34 -26.17
C LEU A 432 19.02 -12.97 -27.14
N THR A 433 19.19 -14.28 -26.99
CA THR A 433 19.97 -15.12 -27.90
C THR A 433 19.07 -16.15 -28.58
N PRO A 434 19.45 -16.67 -29.77
CA PRO A 434 18.75 -17.78 -30.41
C PRO A 434 18.64 -19.01 -29.50
N GLU A 435 19.66 -19.27 -28.67
CA GLU A 435 19.70 -20.40 -27.74
C GLU A 435 18.67 -20.25 -26.62
N LEU A 436 18.56 -19.07 -26.02
CA LEU A 436 17.56 -18.77 -24.99
C LEU A 436 16.14 -18.85 -25.57
N GLU A 437 15.91 -18.25 -26.74
CA GLU A 437 14.59 -18.28 -27.40
C GLU A 437 14.18 -19.72 -27.76
N GLN A 438 15.09 -20.50 -28.35
CA GLN A 438 14.83 -21.92 -28.65
C GLN A 438 14.54 -22.73 -27.39
N ARG A 439 15.26 -22.49 -26.28
CA ARG A 439 15.02 -23.21 -25.02
C ARG A 439 13.65 -22.89 -24.44
N ILE A 440 13.30 -21.60 -24.36
CA ILE A 440 11.99 -21.17 -23.84
C ILE A 440 10.86 -21.67 -24.76
N ASP A 441 11.05 -21.63 -26.08
CA ASP A 441 10.07 -22.16 -27.03
C ASP A 441 9.90 -23.68 -26.92
N ALA A 442 10.97 -24.44 -26.74
CA ALA A 442 10.91 -25.89 -26.53
C ALA A 442 10.10 -26.25 -25.28
N ILE A 443 10.36 -25.53 -24.18
CA ILE A 443 9.57 -25.63 -22.94
C ILE A 443 8.09 -25.33 -23.22
N CYS A 444 7.78 -24.18 -23.82
CA CYS A 444 6.39 -23.74 -24.02
C CYS A 444 5.60 -24.63 -25.00
N ARG A 445 6.24 -25.12 -26.08
CA ARG A 445 5.62 -26.09 -27.00
C ARG A 445 5.25 -27.40 -26.31
N GLY A 446 6.03 -27.77 -25.29
CA GLY A 446 5.78 -28.92 -24.45
C GLY A 446 4.60 -28.77 -23.49
N LEU A 447 4.11 -27.55 -23.28
CA LEU A 447 2.98 -27.22 -22.42
C LEU A 447 1.73 -27.04 -23.29
N GLU A 448 1.00 -28.13 -23.52
CA GLU A 448 -0.26 -28.08 -24.27
C GLU A 448 -1.20 -27.05 -23.63
N GLY A 449 -1.74 -26.13 -24.45
CA GLY A 449 -2.64 -25.07 -23.98
C GLY A 449 -1.97 -23.90 -23.26
N PHE A 450 -0.64 -23.75 -23.31
CA PHE A 450 0.06 -22.54 -22.89
C PHE A 450 0.65 -21.79 -24.11
N ASN A 451 0.28 -20.51 -24.27
CA ASN A 451 0.66 -19.72 -25.45
C ASN A 451 1.11 -18.30 -25.12
N PHE A 452 0.90 -17.80 -23.89
CA PHE A 452 1.16 -16.41 -23.56
C PHE A 452 1.41 -16.23 -22.07
N GLY A 453 2.59 -15.73 -21.69
CA GLY A 453 2.86 -15.46 -20.29
C GLY A 453 4.29 -15.09 -19.98
N ARG A 454 4.59 -15.00 -18.68
CA ARG A 454 5.91 -14.57 -18.20
C ARG A 454 6.52 -15.61 -17.26
N PHE A 455 7.71 -16.06 -17.63
CA PHE A 455 8.59 -16.84 -16.76
C PHE A 455 9.39 -15.91 -15.88
N ASP A 456 9.50 -16.23 -14.59
CA ASP A 456 10.50 -15.68 -13.68
C ASP A 456 11.57 -16.74 -13.46
N LEU A 457 12.83 -16.40 -13.76
CA LEU A 457 13.96 -17.32 -13.91
C LEU A 457 15.11 -16.95 -12.97
N ARG A 458 15.84 -17.97 -12.51
CA ARG A 458 17.19 -17.83 -11.91
C ARG A 458 18.23 -18.46 -12.80
N ALA A 459 19.42 -17.88 -12.85
CA ALA A 459 20.58 -18.48 -13.49
C ALA A 459 21.84 -18.15 -12.70
N GLU A 460 22.90 -18.95 -12.85
CA GLU A 460 24.19 -18.70 -12.21
C GLU A 460 24.76 -17.32 -12.59
N SER A 461 24.63 -16.97 -13.88
CA SER A 461 25.03 -15.68 -14.45
C SER A 461 24.13 -15.33 -15.65
N PHE A 462 24.28 -14.11 -16.17
CA PHE A 462 23.56 -13.71 -17.39
C PHE A 462 24.03 -14.50 -18.61
N GLU A 463 25.31 -14.86 -18.68
CA GLU A 463 25.86 -15.72 -19.74
C GLU A 463 25.28 -17.15 -19.69
N ALA A 464 25.01 -17.67 -18.48
CA ALA A 464 24.32 -18.94 -18.33
C ALA A 464 22.88 -18.85 -18.85
N LEU A 465 22.17 -17.75 -18.55
CA LEU A 465 20.82 -17.49 -19.05
C LEU A 465 20.80 -17.40 -20.58
N GLU A 466 21.72 -16.63 -21.18
CA GLU A 466 21.90 -16.52 -22.64
C GLU A 466 22.16 -17.88 -23.30
N ALA A 467 22.83 -18.80 -22.60
CA ALA A 467 23.04 -20.18 -23.06
C ALA A 467 21.85 -21.12 -22.80
N GLY A 468 20.69 -20.61 -22.36
CA GLY A 468 19.51 -21.40 -22.03
C GLY A 468 19.65 -22.24 -20.75
N ARG A 469 20.59 -21.91 -19.86
CA ARG A 469 20.81 -22.60 -18.57
C ARG A 469 20.24 -21.75 -17.44
N PHE A 470 19.07 -22.15 -16.96
CA PHE A 470 18.33 -21.45 -15.91
C PHE A 470 17.44 -22.42 -15.12
N SER A 471 16.87 -21.93 -14.03
CA SER A 471 15.81 -22.58 -13.28
C SER A 471 14.55 -21.72 -13.28
N ILE A 472 13.39 -22.34 -13.44
CA ILE A 472 12.09 -21.69 -13.44
C ILE A 472 11.63 -21.50 -11.98
N ILE A 473 11.43 -20.24 -11.58
CA ILE A 473 10.89 -19.88 -10.27
C ILE A 473 9.36 -19.88 -10.32
N GLU A 474 8.80 -19.26 -11.35
CA GLU A 474 7.36 -19.00 -11.48
C GLU A 474 7.01 -18.83 -12.96
N LEU A 475 5.81 -19.28 -13.33
CA LEU A 475 5.20 -19.02 -14.63
C LEU A 475 3.86 -18.32 -14.36
N ASN A 476 3.63 -17.20 -15.04
CA ASN A 476 2.44 -16.38 -14.86
C ASN A 476 1.66 -16.30 -16.18
N GLY A 477 0.33 -16.31 -16.13
CA GLY A 477 -0.53 -16.24 -17.31
C GLY A 477 -0.76 -14.82 -17.86
N VAL A 478 -1.96 -14.59 -18.39
CA VAL A 478 -2.28 -13.43 -19.24
C VAL A 478 -2.19 -12.07 -18.55
N THR A 479 -2.38 -12.00 -17.22
CA THR A 479 -2.28 -10.73 -16.48
C THR A 479 -0.88 -10.42 -16.00
N SER A 480 0.10 -11.29 -16.29
CA SER A 480 1.50 -10.90 -16.14
C SER A 480 1.81 -9.71 -17.03
N GLU A 481 2.46 -8.69 -16.48
CA GLU A 481 2.90 -7.54 -17.27
C GLU A 481 4.34 -7.73 -17.73
N SER A 482 4.65 -7.14 -18.88
CA SER A 482 5.99 -6.89 -19.38
C SER A 482 6.69 -5.94 -18.41
N THR A 483 7.57 -6.47 -17.58
CA THR A 483 8.19 -5.72 -16.47
C THR A 483 9.39 -4.88 -16.89
N ASN A 484 9.88 -5.03 -18.11
CA ASN A 484 10.95 -4.21 -18.68
C ASN A 484 10.53 -2.74 -18.82
N ILE A 485 9.22 -2.45 -18.83
CA ILE A 485 8.70 -1.07 -18.88
C ILE A 485 9.27 -0.18 -17.78
N TYR A 486 9.62 -0.74 -16.62
CA TYR A 486 10.16 0.00 -15.48
C TYR A 486 11.64 0.41 -15.65
N ASP A 487 12.26 0.11 -16.80
CA ASP A 487 13.60 0.60 -17.11
C ASP A 487 13.63 2.14 -17.08
N PRO A 488 14.58 2.78 -16.37
CA PRO A 488 14.68 4.24 -16.30
C PRO A 488 14.86 4.95 -17.65
N ARG A 489 15.25 4.21 -18.70
CA ARG A 489 15.37 4.74 -20.07
C ARG A 489 14.01 4.95 -20.74
N TYR A 490 12.95 4.30 -20.28
CA TYR A 490 11.62 4.40 -20.87
C TYR A 490 10.83 5.58 -20.33
N THR A 491 10.23 6.33 -21.26
CA THR A 491 9.22 7.33 -20.94
C THR A 491 7.89 6.65 -20.61
N LEU A 492 6.95 7.41 -20.03
CA LEU A 492 5.59 6.91 -19.78
C LEU A 492 4.90 6.46 -21.09
N LEU A 493 5.18 7.11 -22.22
CA LEU A 493 4.60 6.75 -23.51
C LEU A 493 5.19 5.42 -24.03
N ASP A 494 6.48 5.18 -23.83
CA ASP A 494 7.13 3.91 -24.20
C ASP A 494 6.52 2.75 -23.40
N ALA A 495 6.36 2.94 -22.08
CA ALA A 495 5.72 1.97 -21.20
C ALA A 495 4.29 1.62 -21.66
N TYR A 496 3.49 2.62 -22.02
CA TYR A 496 2.16 2.38 -22.59
C TYR A 496 2.21 1.69 -23.96
N GLY A 497 3.17 2.05 -24.82
CA GLY A 497 3.37 1.41 -26.11
C GLY A 497 3.65 -0.09 -25.98
N ILE A 498 4.50 -0.48 -25.01
CA ILE A 498 4.81 -1.88 -24.69
C ILE A 498 3.56 -2.59 -24.16
N LEU A 499 2.88 -2.02 -23.16
CA LEU A 499 1.68 -2.63 -22.57
C LEU A 499 0.53 -2.76 -23.59
N PHE A 500 0.31 -1.76 -24.45
CA PHE A 500 -0.71 -1.83 -25.49
C PHE A 500 -0.38 -2.92 -26.52
N ARG A 501 0.90 -3.06 -26.89
CA ARG A 501 1.34 -4.15 -27.77
C ARG A 501 1.11 -5.52 -27.12
N GLN A 502 1.49 -5.67 -25.85
CA GLN A 502 1.28 -6.89 -25.07
C GLN A 502 -0.21 -7.29 -25.07
N TRP A 503 -1.10 -6.37 -24.68
CA TRP A 503 -2.54 -6.65 -24.63
C TRP A 503 -3.13 -6.96 -26.00
N ARG A 504 -2.67 -6.30 -27.06
CA ARG A 504 -3.09 -6.62 -28.43
C ARG A 504 -2.70 -8.05 -28.82
N ILE A 505 -1.49 -8.50 -28.45
CA ILE A 505 -1.03 -9.88 -28.66
C ILE A 505 -1.89 -10.85 -27.84
N ALA A 506 -2.12 -10.58 -26.55
CA ALA A 506 -2.96 -11.43 -25.70
C ALA A 506 -4.37 -11.65 -26.27
N PHE A 507 -5.01 -10.59 -26.79
CA PHE A 507 -6.29 -10.72 -27.49
C PHE A 507 -6.17 -11.55 -28.78
N ALA A 508 -5.12 -11.33 -29.57
CA ALA A 508 -4.92 -12.04 -30.83
C ALA A 508 -4.67 -13.55 -30.61
N VAL A 509 -3.82 -13.91 -29.65
CA VAL A 509 -3.57 -15.31 -29.24
C VAL A 509 -4.85 -15.95 -28.72
N GLY A 510 -5.58 -15.26 -27.84
CA GLY A 510 -6.86 -15.77 -27.32
C GLY A 510 -7.93 -15.99 -28.40
N LEU A 511 -8.01 -15.09 -29.39
CA LEU A 511 -8.89 -15.27 -30.55
C LEU A 511 -8.47 -16.47 -31.41
N ALA A 512 -7.17 -16.64 -31.63
CA ALA A 512 -6.64 -17.78 -32.39
C ALA A 512 -6.93 -19.11 -31.66
N ASN A 513 -6.78 -19.16 -30.34
CA ASN A 513 -7.13 -20.34 -29.54
C ASN A 513 -8.62 -20.67 -29.63
N ILE A 514 -9.50 -19.67 -29.57
CA ILE A 514 -10.94 -19.84 -29.77
C ILE A 514 -11.24 -20.36 -31.19
N ALA A 515 -10.55 -19.83 -32.21
CA ALA A 515 -10.69 -20.30 -33.59
C ALA A 515 -10.23 -21.76 -33.76
N SER A 516 -9.23 -22.18 -33.00
CA SER A 516 -8.72 -23.57 -32.95
C SER A 516 -9.55 -24.50 -32.04
N GLY A 517 -10.69 -24.04 -31.51
CA GLY A 517 -11.64 -24.88 -30.77
C GLY A 517 -11.62 -24.75 -29.24
N SER A 518 -10.83 -23.82 -28.68
CA SER A 518 -10.83 -23.57 -27.23
C SER A 518 -12.14 -22.91 -26.78
N GLU A 519 -12.64 -23.31 -25.60
CA GLU A 519 -13.84 -22.69 -25.04
C GLU A 519 -13.59 -21.22 -24.65
N PRO A 520 -14.49 -20.29 -25.04
CA PRO A 520 -14.35 -18.89 -24.69
C PRO A 520 -14.71 -18.68 -23.21
N VAL A 521 -13.86 -17.96 -22.48
CA VAL A 521 -14.13 -17.59 -21.09
C VAL A 521 -15.30 -16.60 -21.03
N SER A 522 -16.28 -16.86 -20.16
CA SER A 522 -17.46 -16.00 -20.05
C SER A 522 -17.17 -14.72 -19.26
N ALA A 523 -17.90 -13.63 -19.56
CA ALA A 523 -17.80 -12.40 -18.78
C ALA A 523 -18.23 -12.60 -17.30
N GLY A 524 -19.19 -13.50 -17.05
CA GLY A 524 -19.61 -13.86 -15.70
C GLY A 524 -18.52 -14.54 -14.89
N GLU A 525 -17.75 -15.44 -15.52
CA GLU A 525 -16.60 -16.10 -14.90
C GLU A 525 -15.49 -15.10 -14.56
N LEU A 526 -15.13 -14.20 -15.48
CA LEU A 526 -14.15 -13.15 -15.21
C LEU A 526 -14.60 -12.20 -14.08
N LEU A 527 -15.88 -11.83 -14.03
CA LEU A 527 -16.42 -11.02 -12.93
C LEU A 527 -16.36 -11.76 -11.59
N ARG A 528 -16.62 -13.07 -11.58
CA ARG A 528 -16.46 -13.91 -10.38
C ARG A 528 -15.00 -13.98 -9.93
N LEU A 529 -14.04 -14.11 -10.84
CA LEU A 529 -12.62 -14.11 -10.49
C LEU A 529 -12.14 -12.71 -10.03
N ALA A 530 -12.63 -11.64 -10.65
CA ALA A 530 -12.27 -10.27 -10.30
C ALA A 530 -12.78 -9.87 -8.90
N PHE A 531 -14.06 -10.14 -8.61
CA PHE A 531 -14.79 -9.60 -7.46
C PHE A 531 -15.33 -10.66 -6.47
N GLY A 532 -15.33 -11.93 -6.83
CA GLY A 532 -15.79 -13.01 -5.96
C GLY A 532 -14.85 -13.26 -4.79
N LYS A 533 -15.40 -13.76 -3.67
CA LYS A 533 -14.58 -14.41 -2.64
C LYS A 533 -13.99 -15.66 -3.26
N ARG A 534 -12.68 -15.88 -3.06
CA ARG A 534 -11.98 -17.06 -3.59
C ARG A 534 -12.72 -18.32 -3.12
N PRO A 535 -13.07 -19.26 -4.01
CA PRO A 535 -13.50 -20.57 -3.56
C PRO A 535 -12.37 -21.19 -2.73
N ALA A 536 -12.71 -21.92 -1.66
CA ALA A 536 -11.78 -22.86 -1.09
C ALA A 536 -11.39 -23.82 -2.22
N VAL A 537 -10.09 -24.08 -2.38
CA VAL A 537 -9.62 -25.09 -3.33
C VAL A 537 -10.25 -26.41 -2.86
N GLU A 538 -11.29 -26.87 -3.53
CA GLU A 538 -11.75 -28.24 -3.35
C GLU A 538 -10.60 -29.13 -3.85
N PRO A 539 -10.10 -30.07 -3.02
CA PRO A 539 -9.15 -31.06 -3.50
C PRO A 539 -9.86 -31.80 -4.63
N ARG A 540 -9.32 -31.72 -5.86
CA ARG A 540 -9.68 -32.70 -6.88
C ARG A 540 -9.26 -34.06 -6.32
N GLU A 541 -10.24 -34.94 -6.11
CA GLU A 541 -10.02 -36.37 -5.88
C GLU A 541 -9.17 -36.89 -7.05
N ASN A 542 -7.87 -37.01 -6.82
CA ASN A 542 -6.89 -37.85 -7.50
C ASN A 542 -5.57 -37.66 -6.74
N ALA A 543 -5.60 -38.05 -5.47
CA ALA A 543 -4.43 -38.21 -4.62
C ALA A 543 -4.10 -39.69 -4.51
N GLU A 544 -3.92 -40.35 -5.65
CA GLU A 544 -3.23 -41.64 -5.73
C GLU A 544 -2.34 -41.59 -6.98
N GLN A 545 -1.09 -42.00 -6.82
CA GLN A 545 0.00 -42.02 -7.81
C GLN A 545 0.82 -40.72 -7.92
N CYS A 546 1.80 -40.58 -7.01
CA CYS A 546 3.22 -40.63 -7.35
C CYS A 546 4.06 -40.52 -6.07
N ALA A 547 4.57 -41.68 -5.64
CA ALA A 547 5.78 -41.80 -4.84
C ALA A 547 7.02 -41.59 -5.73
#